data_AF-A0A6P0YJG1-F1
#
_entry.id   AF-A0A6P0YJG1-F1
#
_cell.length_a   1.000
_cell.length_b   1.000
_cell.length_c   1.000
_cell.angle_alpha   90.00
_cell.angle_beta   90.00
_cell.angle_gamma   90.00
#
_symmetry.space_group_name_H-M   'P 1'
#
loop_
_entity.id
_entity.type
_entity.pdbx_description
1 polymer ?
#
loop_
_entity_poly.entity_id
_entity_poly.type
_entity_poly.pdbx_seq_one_letter_code
_entity_poly.pdbx_strand_id
1 'polypeptide(L)'
;MKQLLNQSRSFILKSRGIINKSLVFGKVLDNRVLIGTHHKTGTVWMSNIFYSIASYYDLRCYANRGNKSLICPSSNFDIFLQDHSFFDFDNLSNYKGLHIIRDPRDVVVSGCFYHTKSLEKWLHIKREYFGGLTYQEKLNSYSSFDDKLIFEMENSSRNAIQDMKSWNYNNPHFI
;
A
#
# COMPACT_ATOMS: atom_id res chain seq x y z
N MET A 1 -9.02 37.84 34.87
CA MET A 1 -9.67 37.59 33.57
C MET A 1 -8.57 37.29 32.55
N LYS A 2 -8.47 36.03 32.07
CA LYS A 2 -7.64 35.50 30.94
C LYS A 2 -6.12 35.79 31.02
N GLN A 3 -5.22 34.84 31.26
CA GLN A 3 -4.96 33.58 30.55
C GLN A 3 -4.21 32.62 31.52
N LEU A 4 -4.85 31.68 32.22
CA LEU A 4 -5.19 30.33 31.76
C LEU A 4 -5.07 30.16 30.24
N LEU A 5 -3.95 29.61 29.75
CA LEU A 5 -3.86 28.72 28.56
C LEU A 5 -2.43 28.38 28.06
N ASN A 6 -1.34 28.72 28.76
CA ASN A 6 0.01 28.29 28.34
C ASN A 6 0.59 27.11 29.14
N GLN A 7 -0.19 26.53 30.06
CA GLN A 7 0.14 25.26 30.74
C GLN A 7 -0.59 24.08 30.08
N SER A 8 -0.31 23.78 28.82
CA SER A 8 -0.67 22.48 28.23
C SER A 8 -0.01 22.31 26.88
N ARG A 9 1.24 21.82 26.89
CA ARG A 9 1.82 20.92 25.86
C ARG A 9 3.26 20.48 26.13
N SER A 10 3.83 20.79 27.31
CA SER A 10 5.12 20.23 27.76
C SER A 10 5.00 18.94 28.57
N PHE A 11 3.80 18.36 28.71
CA PHE A 11 3.55 17.22 29.61
C PHE A 11 2.89 16.03 28.92
N ILE A 12 3.53 15.47 27.89
CA ILE A 12 3.39 14.03 27.55
C ILE A 12 4.78 13.50 27.17
N LEU A 13 5.70 13.55 28.12
CA LEU A 13 6.87 12.67 28.16
C LEU A 13 6.54 11.57 29.19
N LYS A 14 5.76 10.58 28.76
CA LYS A 14 5.62 9.32 29.52
C LYS A 14 6.14 8.17 28.67
N SER A 15 7.34 7.72 29.06
CA SER A 15 7.82 6.34 29.00
C SER A 15 7.57 5.58 27.69
N ARG A 16 8.46 5.76 26.71
CA ARG A 16 8.84 4.69 25.78
C ARG A 16 10.34 4.79 25.55
N GLY A 17 11.02 3.65 25.54
CA GLY A 17 12.47 3.51 25.56
C GLY A 17 13.18 4.47 24.62
N ILE A 18 14.41 4.84 24.99
CA ILE A 18 15.27 5.76 24.28
C ILE A 18 15.49 5.25 22.85
N ILE A 19 14.61 5.67 21.94
CA ILE A 19 14.88 5.73 20.52
C ILE A 19 15.57 7.08 20.37
N ASN A 20 16.85 7.07 19.99
CA ASN A 20 17.57 8.29 19.61
C ASN A 20 16.75 9.01 18.52
N LYS A 21 15.96 10.01 18.91
CA LYS A 21 15.17 10.83 17.99
C LYS A 21 16.12 11.80 17.29
N SER A 22 16.62 11.45 16.11
CA SER A 22 17.41 12.36 15.26
C SER A 22 16.66 12.89 14.03
N LEU A 23 15.33 12.78 14.01
CA LEU A 23 14.48 13.40 13.00
C LEU A 23 13.84 14.66 13.60
N VAL A 24 14.29 15.81 13.10
CA VAL A 24 13.76 17.13 13.41
C VAL A 24 12.81 17.53 12.26
N PHE A 25 11.84 18.38 12.56
CA PHE A 25 10.90 18.93 11.57
C PHE A 25 11.64 19.55 10.37
N GLY A 26 11.22 19.24 9.14
CA GLY A 26 11.82 19.78 7.91
C GLY A 26 13.19 19.19 7.54
N LYS A 27 13.60 18.07 8.15
CA LYS A 27 14.88 17.41 7.86
C LYS A 27 14.84 16.68 6.51
N VAL A 28 15.93 16.79 5.76
CA VAL A 28 16.20 15.97 4.58
C VAL A 28 16.61 14.55 5.01
N LEU A 29 15.95 13.53 4.49
CA LEU A 29 16.29 12.14 4.78
C LEU A 29 17.59 11.73 4.06
N ASP A 30 18.45 10.99 4.75
CA ASP A 30 19.69 10.44 4.16
C ASP A 30 19.37 9.40 3.06
N ASN A 31 18.23 8.71 3.19
CA ASN A 31 17.70 7.79 2.20
C ASN A 31 16.23 8.09 1.93
N ARG A 32 15.83 7.99 0.66
CA ARG A 32 14.41 7.97 0.29
C ARG A 32 13.76 6.69 0.81
N VAL A 33 12.47 6.79 1.14
CA VAL A 33 11.70 5.65 1.65
C VAL A 33 10.76 5.14 0.57
N LEU A 34 10.83 3.86 0.25
CA LEU A 34 9.95 3.19 -0.70
C LEU A 34 9.06 2.19 0.03
N ILE A 35 7.74 2.27 -0.16
CA ILE A 35 6.80 1.32 0.43
C ILE A 35 6.10 0.57 -0.69
N GLY A 36 6.52 -0.68 -0.88
CA GLY A 36 5.91 -1.59 -1.84
C GLY A 36 4.80 -2.38 -1.18
N THR A 37 3.61 -2.35 -1.75
CA THR A 37 2.53 -3.26 -1.36
C THR A 37 2.02 -4.00 -2.59
N HIS A 38 1.07 -4.89 -2.40
CA HIS A 38 0.34 -5.56 -3.45
C HIS A 38 -1.14 -5.45 -3.17
N HIS A 39 -1.93 -5.79 -4.17
CA HIS A 39 -3.37 -5.77 -4.02
C HIS A 39 -3.81 -6.64 -2.84
N LYS A 40 -4.53 -6.02 -1.90
CA LYS A 40 -5.03 -6.62 -0.64
C LYS A 40 -3.98 -7.00 0.41
N THR A 41 -2.75 -6.49 0.31
CA THR A 41 -1.71 -6.70 1.33
C THR A 41 -1.59 -5.60 2.38
N GLY A 42 -2.44 -4.58 2.34
CA GLY A 42 -2.48 -3.52 3.37
C GLY A 42 -2.04 -2.14 2.88
N THR A 43 -2.15 -1.84 1.58
CA THR A 43 -1.84 -0.54 0.97
C THR A 43 -2.46 0.64 1.72
N VAL A 44 -3.74 0.56 2.10
CA VAL A 44 -4.44 1.64 2.82
C VAL A 44 -3.87 1.81 4.23
N TRP A 45 -3.55 0.71 4.91
CA TRP A 45 -2.95 0.76 6.24
C TRP A 45 -1.58 1.44 6.22
N MET A 46 -0.72 1.04 5.29
CA MET A 46 0.59 1.68 5.10
C MET A 46 0.47 3.14 4.66
N SER A 47 -0.45 3.45 3.75
CA SER A 47 -0.72 4.83 3.34
C SER A 47 -1.03 5.69 4.56
N ASN A 48 -1.95 5.26 5.43
CA ASN A 48 -2.34 6.04 6.61
C ASN A 48 -1.17 6.27 7.58
N ILE A 49 -0.34 5.24 7.81
CA ILE A 49 0.84 5.35 8.68
C ILE A 49 1.83 6.37 8.09
N PHE A 50 2.24 6.18 6.82
CA PHE A 50 3.30 6.99 6.23
C PHE A 50 2.85 8.41 5.90
N TYR A 51 1.58 8.64 5.57
CA TYR A 51 1.04 9.99 5.48
C TYR A 51 1.04 10.71 6.84
N SER A 52 0.73 9.99 7.93
CA SER A 52 0.79 10.57 9.28
C SER A 52 2.22 10.94 9.67
N ILE A 53 3.20 10.07 9.36
CA ILE A 53 4.63 10.35 9.57
C ILE A 53 5.06 11.55 8.72
N ALA A 54 4.71 11.56 7.43
CA ALA A 54 5.07 12.62 6.52
C ALA A 54 4.52 13.98 6.97
N SER A 55 3.25 14.02 7.37
CA SER A 55 2.62 15.23 7.88
C SER A 55 3.26 15.73 9.17
N TYR A 56 3.72 14.83 10.06
CA TYR A 56 4.33 15.23 11.32
C TYR A 56 5.74 15.81 11.14
N TYR A 57 6.52 15.29 10.19
CA TYR A 57 7.91 15.71 9.95
C TYR A 57 8.09 16.66 8.77
N ASP A 58 7.01 17.04 8.09
CA ASP A 58 7.01 17.86 6.87
C ASP A 58 7.79 17.21 5.71
N LEU A 59 7.48 15.94 5.44
CA LEU A 59 8.09 15.15 4.36
C LEU A 59 7.19 15.10 3.13
N ARG A 60 7.78 15.08 1.93
CA ARG A 60 7.06 14.94 0.66
C ARG A 60 6.75 13.47 0.43
N CYS A 61 5.48 13.12 0.61
CA CYS A 61 4.97 11.77 0.47
C CYS A 61 4.04 11.67 -0.74
N TYR A 62 4.37 10.75 -1.66
CA TYR A 62 3.55 10.46 -2.82
C TYR A 62 3.08 9.00 -2.78
N ALA A 63 1.86 8.76 -3.28
CA ALA A 63 1.37 7.41 -3.52
C ALA A 63 0.90 7.31 -4.97
N ASN A 64 1.36 6.29 -5.68
CA ASN A 64 0.80 5.92 -6.97
C ASN A 64 -0.10 4.69 -6.75
N ARG A 65 -1.34 4.80 -7.22
CA ARG A 65 -2.31 3.70 -7.19
C ARG A 65 -2.76 3.33 -8.59
N GLY A 66 -2.62 2.06 -8.97
CA GLY A 66 -3.24 1.48 -10.15
C GLY A 66 -2.68 1.90 -11.51
N ASN A 67 -1.55 2.63 -11.58
CA ASN A 67 -0.92 2.97 -12.85
C ASN A 67 0.51 2.42 -12.97
N LYS A 68 0.68 1.39 -13.83
CA LYS A 68 1.97 0.80 -14.18
C LYS A 68 2.93 1.76 -14.89
N SER A 69 2.42 2.80 -15.55
CA SER A 69 3.25 3.74 -16.33
C SER A 69 3.83 4.90 -15.51
N LEU A 70 3.42 5.05 -14.24
CA LEU A 70 3.97 6.05 -13.33
C LEU A 70 5.00 5.39 -12.40
N ILE A 71 6.18 5.13 -12.97
CA ILE A 71 7.29 4.56 -12.23
C ILE A 71 8.05 5.71 -11.56
N CYS A 72 7.80 5.87 -10.26
CA CYS A 72 8.37 6.89 -9.38
C CYS A 72 8.10 8.36 -9.81
N PRO A 73 7.55 9.23 -8.93
CA PRO A 73 7.61 10.68 -9.19
C PRO A 73 9.09 11.09 -9.33
N SER A 74 9.33 12.18 -10.07
CA SER A 74 10.66 12.79 -10.19
C SER A 74 11.39 12.86 -8.84
N SER A 75 12.72 12.99 -8.87
CA SER A 75 13.67 12.93 -7.73
C SER A 75 13.35 13.76 -6.47
N ASN A 76 12.26 14.51 -6.47
CA ASN A 76 11.75 15.43 -5.46
C ASN A 76 10.74 14.78 -4.48
N PHE A 77 11.06 13.61 -3.91
CA PHE A 77 10.24 12.97 -2.86
C PHE A 77 11.10 12.42 -1.73
N ASP A 78 10.47 12.26 -0.57
CA ASP A 78 11.07 11.66 0.62
C ASP A 78 10.48 10.27 0.88
N ILE A 79 9.17 10.10 0.67
CA ILE A 79 8.45 8.82 0.78
C ILE A 79 7.64 8.55 -0.50
N PHE A 80 7.75 7.34 -1.06
CA PHE A 80 6.95 6.90 -2.19
C PHE A 80 6.27 5.55 -1.91
N LEU A 81 4.94 5.51 -2.02
CA LEU A 81 4.14 4.30 -1.88
C LEU A 81 3.66 3.81 -3.25
N GLN A 82 3.81 2.51 -3.50
CA GLN A 82 3.38 1.88 -4.75
C GLN A 82 2.60 0.59 -4.45
N ASP A 83 1.38 0.47 -5.01
CA ASP A 83 0.37 -0.53 -4.63
C ASP A 83 0.48 -1.91 -5.32
N HIS A 84 1.47 -2.07 -6.19
CA HIS A 84 1.88 -3.30 -6.87
C HIS A 84 3.41 -3.53 -6.80
N SER A 85 4.11 -2.79 -5.94
CA SER A 85 5.57 -2.77 -5.79
C SER A 85 6.36 -2.53 -7.09
N PHE A 86 5.82 -1.81 -8.08
CA PHE A 86 6.58 -1.48 -9.29
C PHE A 86 7.45 -0.24 -9.08
N PHE A 87 8.76 -0.46 -8.94
CA PHE A 87 9.77 0.58 -8.77
C PHE A 87 10.77 0.56 -9.93
N ASP A 88 11.28 1.74 -10.29
CA ASP A 88 12.36 1.91 -11.24
C ASP A 88 13.69 1.94 -10.48
N PHE A 89 14.22 0.77 -10.15
CA PHE A 89 15.45 0.70 -9.37
C PHE A 89 16.67 1.27 -10.10
N ASP A 90 16.64 1.32 -11.43
CA ASP A 90 17.75 1.83 -12.25
C ASP A 90 17.86 3.36 -12.13
N ASN A 91 16.73 4.05 -11.95
CA ASN A 91 16.69 5.51 -11.78
C ASN A 91 16.59 5.96 -10.30
N LEU A 92 16.63 5.03 -9.35
CA LEU A 92 16.56 5.31 -7.92
C LEU A 92 17.95 5.18 -7.27
N SER A 93 18.43 6.28 -6.69
CA SER A 93 19.63 6.29 -5.84
C SER A 93 19.26 6.55 -4.38
N ASN A 94 20.07 5.98 -3.46
CA ASN A 94 20.00 6.18 -2.01
C ASN A 94 18.59 5.97 -1.42
N TYR A 95 18.14 4.72 -1.39
CA TYR A 95 16.82 4.37 -0.85
C TYR A 95 16.88 3.23 0.16
N LYS A 96 15.84 3.20 1.00
CA LYS A 96 15.47 2.08 1.86
C LYS A 96 14.00 1.74 1.62
N GLY A 97 13.74 0.46 1.48
CA GLY A 97 12.45 -0.07 1.08
C GLY A 97 11.81 -0.93 2.16
N LEU A 98 10.48 -0.92 2.19
CA LEU A 98 9.66 -1.85 2.96
C LEU A 98 8.73 -2.54 1.97
N HIS A 99 8.78 -3.87 1.92
CA HIS A 99 7.91 -4.67 1.08
C HIS A 99 6.86 -5.38 1.93
N ILE A 100 5.59 -5.00 1.76
CA ILE A 100 4.48 -5.59 2.51
C ILE A 100 3.77 -6.65 1.68
N ILE A 101 3.97 -7.88 2.11
CA ILE A 101 3.19 -9.04 1.68
C ILE A 101 2.16 -9.42 2.73
N ARG A 102 1.21 -10.26 2.33
CA ARG A 102 0.21 -10.84 3.22
C ARG A 102 0.07 -12.32 2.87
N ASP A 103 -0.37 -13.12 3.85
CA ASP A 103 -0.70 -14.52 3.61
C ASP A 103 -1.59 -14.67 2.36
N PRO A 104 -1.25 -15.52 1.39
CA PRO A 104 -2.00 -15.63 0.14
C PRO A 104 -3.45 -16.05 0.37
N ARG A 105 -3.75 -16.82 1.43
CA ARG A 105 -5.13 -17.23 1.77
C ARG A 105 -5.97 -16.01 2.16
N ASP A 106 -5.39 -15.14 2.97
CA ASP A 106 -6.00 -13.88 3.39
C ASP A 106 -6.19 -12.91 2.23
N VAL A 107 -5.26 -12.89 1.26
CA VAL A 107 -5.38 -12.08 0.03
C VAL A 107 -6.62 -12.52 -0.76
N VAL A 108 -6.82 -13.84 -0.94
CA VAL A 108 -8.01 -14.39 -1.62
C VAL A 108 -9.30 -13.99 -0.90
N VAL A 109 -9.38 -14.22 0.42
CA VAL A 109 -10.57 -13.89 1.20
C VAL A 109 -10.86 -12.38 1.13
N SER A 110 -9.84 -11.55 1.33
CA SER A 110 -9.97 -10.09 1.25
C SER A 110 -10.34 -9.61 -0.14
N GLY A 111 -9.80 -10.22 -1.20
CA GLY A 111 -10.13 -9.94 -2.59
C GLY A 111 -11.58 -10.25 -2.89
N CYS A 112 -12.05 -11.42 -2.45
CA CYS A 112 -13.41 -11.88 -2.66
C CYS A 112 -14.42 -10.91 -2.03
N PHE A 113 -14.27 -10.58 -0.74
CA PHE A 113 -15.18 -9.62 -0.08
C PHE A 113 -15.13 -8.22 -0.69
N TYR A 114 -13.99 -7.82 -1.25
CA TYR A 114 -13.84 -6.50 -1.84
C TYR A 114 -14.48 -6.44 -3.24
N HIS A 115 -14.19 -7.41 -4.11
CA HIS A 115 -14.64 -7.40 -5.51
C HIS A 115 -16.14 -7.61 -5.68
N THR A 116 -16.83 -8.21 -4.70
CA THR A 116 -18.29 -8.35 -4.73
C THR A 116 -19.03 -7.01 -4.67
N LYS A 117 -18.40 -5.95 -4.17
CA LYS A 117 -19.04 -4.64 -3.92
C LYS A 117 -18.22 -3.41 -4.33
N SER A 118 -16.99 -3.58 -4.77
CA SER A 118 -16.12 -2.47 -5.15
C SER A 118 -16.61 -1.76 -6.42
N LEU A 119 -16.30 -0.46 -6.51
CA LEU A 119 -16.60 0.41 -7.64
C LEU A 119 -15.41 0.59 -8.60
N GLU A 120 -14.34 -0.19 -8.44
CA GLU A 120 -13.19 -0.13 -9.36
C GLU A 120 -13.63 -0.41 -10.79
N LYS A 121 -13.29 0.51 -11.72
CA LYS A 121 -13.82 0.49 -13.09
C LYS A 121 -13.67 -0.84 -13.81
N TRP A 122 -12.54 -1.53 -13.62
CA TRP A 122 -12.24 -2.79 -14.30
C TRP A 122 -13.18 -3.95 -13.90
N LEU A 123 -13.78 -3.88 -12.71
CA LEU A 123 -14.74 -4.87 -12.21
C LEU A 123 -16.06 -4.86 -12.99
N HIS A 124 -16.37 -3.71 -13.60
CA HIS A 124 -17.65 -3.40 -14.26
C HIS A 124 -17.54 -3.45 -15.79
N ILE A 125 -16.41 -3.93 -16.33
CA ILE A 125 -16.22 -4.13 -17.77
C ILE A 125 -16.70 -5.54 -18.13
N LYS A 126 -17.64 -5.64 -19.07
CA LYS A 126 -18.16 -6.92 -19.58
C LYS A 126 -17.07 -7.71 -20.29
N ARG A 127 -17.06 -9.04 -20.09
CA ARG A 127 -16.05 -9.95 -20.61
C ARG A 127 -16.71 -11.14 -21.30
N GLU A 128 -16.38 -11.39 -22.56
CA GLU A 128 -16.97 -12.49 -23.34
C GLU A 128 -16.71 -13.86 -22.68
N TYR A 129 -15.50 -14.08 -22.15
CA TYR A 129 -15.14 -15.31 -21.44
C TYR A 129 -15.87 -15.50 -20.09
N PHE A 130 -16.61 -14.49 -19.60
CA PHE A 130 -17.56 -14.64 -18.50
C PHE A 130 -19.02 -14.76 -18.98
N GLY A 131 -19.23 -15.06 -20.26
CA GLY A 131 -20.56 -15.11 -20.86
C GLY A 131 -21.21 -13.73 -21.00
N GLY A 132 -20.40 -12.68 -21.19
CA GLY A 132 -20.87 -11.29 -21.28
C GLY A 132 -21.12 -10.61 -19.93
N LEU A 133 -20.90 -11.31 -18.82
CA LEU A 133 -20.92 -10.73 -17.48
C LEU A 133 -19.65 -9.90 -17.22
N THR A 134 -19.75 -8.96 -16.30
CA THR A 134 -18.61 -8.28 -15.68
C THR A 134 -17.93 -9.19 -14.66
N TYR A 135 -16.73 -8.82 -14.18
CA TYR A 135 -16.05 -9.61 -13.13
C TYR A 135 -16.90 -9.68 -11.86
N GLN A 136 -17.46 -8.55 -11.43
CA GLN A 136 -18.26 -8.47 -10.21
C GLN A 136 -19.57 -9.26 -10.35
N GLU A 137 -20.27 -9.16 -11.48
CA GLU A 137 -21.48 -9.95 -11.74
C GLU A 137 -21.15 -11.45 -11.77
N LYS A 138 -20.06 -11.84 -12.44
CA LYS A 138 -19.65 -13.25 -12.48
C LYS A 138 -19.33 -13.78 -11.08
N LEU A 139 -18.54 -13.05 -10.29
CA LEU A 139 -18.27 -13.39 -8.90
C LEU A 139 -19.55 -13.46 -8.05
N ASN A 140 -20.49 -12.53 -8.24
CA ASN A 140 -21.75 -12.51 -7.48
C ASN A 140 -22.77 -13.56 -7.96
N SER A 141 -22.59 -14.16 -9.14
CA SER A 141 -23.47 -15.20 -9.66
C SER A 141 -23.39 -16.54 -8.90
N TYR A 142 -22.28 -16.79 -8.19
CA TYR A 142 -22.12 -18.00 -7.38
C TYR A 142 -22.94 -17.93 -6.09
N SER A 143 -23.61 -19.04 -5.76
CA SER A 143 -24.47 -19.16 -4.57
C SER A 143 -23.68 -19.45 -3.30
N SER A 144 -22.63 -20.28 -3.37
CA SER A 144 -21.77 -20.61 -2.24
C SER A 144 -20.64 -19.60 -2.09
N PHE A 145 -20.18 -19.38 -0.85
CA PHE A 145 -18.99 -18.57 -0.62
C PHE A 145 -17.71 -19.27 -1.09
N ASP A 146 -17.66 -20.59 -1.01
CA ASP A 146 -16.52 -21.40 -1.43
C ASP A 146 -16.26 -21.26 -2.94
N ASP A 147 -17.32 -21.28 -3.77
CA ASP A 147 -17.18 -21.06 -5.21
C ASP A 147 -16.70 -19.63 -5.54
N LYS A 148 -17.11 -18.64 -4.75
CA LYS A 148 -16.61 -17.26 -4.87
C LYS A 148 -15.13 -17.19 -4.54
N LEU A 149 -14.68 -17.88 -3.50
CA LEU A 149 -13.27 -17.96 -3.13
C LEU A 149 -12.44 -18.63 -4.23
N ILE A 150 -12.92 -19.75 -4.79
CA ILE A 150 -12.25 -20.45 -5.90
C ILE A 150 -12.13 -19.51 -7.10
N PHE A 151 -13.23 -18.87 -7.51
CA PHE A 151 -13.20 -17.92 -8.63
C PHE A 151 -12.20 -16.77 -8.39
N GLU A 152 -12.24 -16.16 -7.20
CA GLU A 152 -11.31 -15.07 -6.87
C GLU A 152 -9.85 -15.53 -6.86
N MET A 153 -9.59 -16.70 -6.27
CA MET A 153 -8.28 -17.34 -6.21
C MET A 153 -7.72 -17.61 -7.60
N GLU A 154 -8.56 -18.02 -8.56
CA GLU A 154 -8.13 -18.34 -9.91
C GLU A 154 -7.96 -17.12 -10.80
N ASN A 155 -8.53 -15.97 -10.43
CA ASN A 155 -8.53 -14.75 -11.23
C ASN A 155 -7.72 -13.60 -10.58
N SER A 156 -8.37 -12.59 -9.98
CA SER A 156 -7.68 -11.37 -9.55
C SER A 156 -6.61 -11.64 -8.49
N SER A 157 -6.94 -12.47 -7.49
CA SER A 157 -6.00 -12.80 -6.42
C SER A 157 -4.81 -13.63 -6.90
N ARG A 158 -4.97 -14.46 -7.95
CA ARG A 158 -3.86 -15.17 -8.59
C ARG A 158 -2.76 -14.20 -9.02
N ASN A 159 -3.13 -13.11 -9.68
CA ASN A 159 -2.18 -12.13 -10.19
C ASN A 159 -1.42 -11.45 -9.04
N ALA A 160 -2.14 -11.02 -8.00
CA ALA A 160 -1.53 -10.41 -6.82
C ALA A 160 -0.54 -11.37 -6.12
N ILE A 161 -0.90 -12.67 -6.03
CA ILE A 161 -0.03 -13.69 -5.43
C ILE A 161 1.21 -13.96 -6.30
N GLN A 162 1.06 -13.96 -7.62
CA GLN A 162 2.20 -14.08 -8.53
C GLN A 162 3.14 -12.87 -8.43
N ASP A 163 2.59 -11.65 -8.34
CA ASP A 163 3.37 -10.43 -8.15
C ASP A 163 4.11 -10.44 -6.79
N MET A 164 3.49 -10.94 -5.72
CA MET A 164 4.18 -11.15 -4.43
C MET A 164 5.33 -12.15 -4.54
N LYS A 165 5.11 -13.25 -5.29
CA LYS A 165 6.09 -14.33 -5.46
C LYS A 165 7.27 -13.92 -6.35
N SER A 166 7.02 -13.08 -7.35
CA SER A 166 8.05 -12.63 -8.30
C SER A 166 8.97 -11.54 -7.74
N TRP A 167 8.69 -11.03 -6.54
CA TRP A 167 9.51 -10.02 -5.88
C TRP A 167 10.95 -10.47 -5.68
N ASN A 168 11.90 -9.57 -5.94
CA ASN A 168 13.32 -9.83 -5.77
C ASN A 168 13.75 -9.65 -4.29
N TYR A 169 13.67 -10.73 -3.52
CA TYR A 169 14.12 -10.75 -2.11
C TYR A 169 15.65 -10.70 -1.94
N ASN A 170 16.44 -10.70 -3.02
CA ASN A 170 17.88 -10.48 -2.94
C ASN A 170 18.25 -8.99 -2.96
N ASN A 171 17.28 -8.07 -3.12
CA ASN A 171 17.56 -6.63 -3.04
C ASN A 171 17.91 -6.23 -1.60
N PRO A 172 19.16 -5.85 -1.29
CA PRO A 172 19.59 -5.57 0.08
C PRO A 172 19.04 -4.25 0.65
N HIS A 173 18.37 -3.45 -0.18
CA HIS A 173 17.77 -2.19 0.24
C HIS A 173 16.35 -2.35 0.79
N PHE A 174 15.72 -3.51 0.58
CA PHE A 174 14.38 -3.80 1.06
C PHE A 174 14.39 -4.76 2.23
N ILE A 175 13.43 -4.57 3.14
CA ILE A 175 13.02 -5.54 4.16
C ILE A 175 11.60 -6.03 3.88
#